data_AF-X0YGE0-F1
#
_entry.id   AF-X0YGE0-F1
#
_cell.length_a   1.000
_cell.length_b   1.000
_cell.length_c   1.000
_cell.angle_alpha   90.00
_cell.angle_beta   90.00
_cell.angle_gamma   90.00
#
_symmetry.space_group_name_H-M   'P 1'
#
loop_
_entity.id
_entity.type
_entity.pdbx_description
1 polymer ?
#
loop_
_entity_poly.entity_id
_entity_poly.type
_entity_poly.pdbx_seq_one_letter_code
_entity_poly.pdbx_strand_id
1 'polypeptide(L)'
;MEYIKLVDVYQRLESTTKRLEKTFIISEFLKTIKEEELQTTIILLQGRVFPQWDERKIGVASRLVLKAINKATGITTDKIEKEWAKIGDLGSVAENLIKEKKQVALFSKSLTVKKVFENMSKLATLGG
;
A
#
# COMPACT_ATOMS: atom_id res chain seq x y z
N MET A 1 8.82 11.18 -5.08
CA MET A 1 8.62 10.05 -6.01
C MET A 1 7.16 9.64 -6.02
N GLU A 2 6.61 9.31 -7.19
CA GLU A 2 5.26 8.74 -7.30
C GLU A 2 5.23 7.33 -6.72
N TYR A 3 4.17 7.01 -5.98
CA TYR A 3 4.02 5.73 -5.30
C TYR A 3 3.92 4.56 -6.28
N ILE A 4 3.43 4.80 -7.49
CA ILE A 4 3.32 3.78 -8.54
C ILE A 4 4.67 3.13 -8.86
N LYS A 5 5.78 3.90 -8.84
CA LYS A 5 7.12 3.36 -9.09
C LYS A 5 7.54 2.32 -8.04
N LEU A 6 7.09 2.50 -6.79
CA LEU A 6 7.34 1.54 -5.72
C LEU A 6 6.42 0.31 -5.84
N VAL A 7 5.18 0.51 -6.30
CA VAL A 7 4.25 -0.60 -6.60
C VAL A 7 4.78 -1.47 -7.74
N ASP A 8 5.33 -0.87 -8.80
CA ASP A 8 5.95 -1.61 -9.91
C ASP A 8 7.10 -2.50 -9.41
N VAL A 9 7.87 -2.03 -8.42
CA VAL A 9 8.92 -2.83 -7.77
C VAL A 9 8.32 -4.00 -7.02
N TYR A 10 7.22 -3.81 -6.26
CA TYR A 10 6.54 -4.91 -5.58
C TYR A 10 6.08 -5.99 -6.55
N GLN A 11 5.44 -5.61 -7.66
CA GLN A 11 4.97 -6.55 -8.68
C GLN A 11 6.14 -7.33 -9.32
N ARG A 12 7.25 -6.66 -9.61
CA ARG A 12 8.46 -7.32 -10.14
C ARG A 12 9.12 -8.25 -9.12
N LEU A 13 9.07 -7.93 -7.83
CA LEU A 13 9.59 -8.80 -6.78
C LEU A 13 8.71 -10.02 -6.52
N GLU A 14 7.41 -9.88 -6.72
CA GLU A 14 6.43 -10.97 -6.61
C GLU A 14 6.50 -11.93 -7.80
N SER A 15 6.80 -11.43 -9.01
CA SER A 15 6.88 -12.25 -10.23
C SER A 15 8.09 -13.18 -10.31
N THR A 16 9.06 -13.08 -9.39
CA THR A 16 10.23 -13.96 -9.34
C THR A 16 10.47 -14.53 -7.95
N THR A 17 10.97 -15.76 -7.89
CA THR A 17 11.45 -16.38 -6.63
C THR A 17 12.97 -16.34 -6.50
N LYS A 18 13.70 -15.91 -7.55
CA LYS A 18 15.16 -15.96 -7.60
C LYS A 18 15.78 -14.84 -6.75
N ARG A 19 16.57 -15.21 -5.75
CA ARG A 19 17.23 -14.26 -4.84
C ARG A 19 18.08 -13.21 -5.57
N LEU A 20 18.93 -13.62 -6.50
CA LEU A 20 19.81 -12.71 -7.25
C LEU A 20 19.01 -11.70 -8.09
N GLU A 21 17.89 -12.14 -8.68
CA GLU A 21 17.02 -11.27 -9.46
C GLU A 21 16.32 -10.23 -8.56
N LYS A 22 15.84 -10.65 -7.39
CA LYS A 22 15.31 -9.72 -6.37
C LYS A 22 16.36 -8.69 -5.95
N THR A 23 17.59 -9.14 -5.66
CA THR A 23 18.70 -8.23 -5.33
C THR A 23 18.96 -7.24 -6.45
N PHE A 24 18.97 -7.68 -7.71
CA PHE A 24 19.14 -6.82 -8.86
C PHE A 24 18.03 -5.76 -8.96
N ILE A 25 16.76 -6.19 -8.93
CA ILE A 25 15.59 -5.29 -8.97
C ILE A 25 15.68 -4.20 -7.88
N ILE A 26 15.99 -4.60 -6.65
CA ILE A 26 16.12 -3.67 -5.53
C ILE A 26 17.30 -2.72 -5.76
N SER A 27 18.46 -3.22 -6.19
CA SER A 27 19.65 -2.40 -6.41
C SER A 27 19.43 -1.33 -7.49
N GLU A 28 18.74 -1.69 -8.58
CA GLU A 28 18.41 -0.76 -9.66
C GLU A 28 17.40 0.28 -9.18
N PHE A 29 16.40 -0.13 -8.40
CA PHE A 29 15.45 0.80 -7.82
C PHE A 29 16.10 1.80 -6.86
N LEU A 30 16.99 1.35 -5.97
CA LEU A 30 17.66 2.21 -4.99
C LEU A 30 18.45 3.34 -5.64
N LYS A 31 19.05 3.11 -6.81
CA LYS A 31 19.78 4.15 -7.59
C LYS A 31 18.87 5.29 -8.09
N THR A 32 17.55 5.05 -8.19
CA THR A 32 16.59 6.04 -8.69
C THR A 32 16.02 6.94 -7.59
N ILE A 33 16.28 6.62 -6.32
CA ILE A 33 15.70 7.32 -5.17
C ILE A 33 16.58 8.51 -4.80
N LYS A 34 15.96 9.68 -4.61
CA LYS A 34 16.64 10.85 -4.07
C LYS A 34 16.93 10.66 -2.58
N GLU A 35 18.06 11.19 -2.11
CA GLU A 35 18.51 11.07 -0.73
C GLU A 35 17.42 11.44 0.30
N GLU A 36 16.69 12.54 0.05
CA GLU A 36 15.59 13.02 0.89
C GLU A 36 14.43 12.02 1.07
N GLU A 37 14.21 11.14 0.09
CA GLU A 37 13.12 10.14 0.11
C GLU A 37 13.63 8.74 0.46
N LEU A 38 14.94 8.56 0.61
CA LEU A 38 15.57 7.26 0.77
C LEU A 38 15.06 6.52 2.00
N GLN A 39 15.05 7.19 3.15
CA GLN A 39 14.62 6.59 4.42
C GLN A 39 13.16 6.11 4.36
N THR A 40 12.24 6.98 3.91
CA THR A 40 10.80 6.64 3.84
C THR A 40 10.53 5.54 2.82
N THR A 41 11.24 5.55 1.68
CA THR A 41 11.09 4.53 0.64
C THR A 41 11.60 3.17 1.12
N ILE A 42 12.74 3.11 1.81
CA ILE A 42 13.30 1.84 2.32
C ILE A 42 12.38 1.21 3.35
N ILE A 43 11.82 2.00 4.27
CA ILE A 43 10.89 1.49 5.28
C ILE A 43 9.65 0.86 4.61
N LEU A 44 9.07 1.56 3.62
CA LEU A 44 7.94 1.02 2.86
C LEU A 44 8.32 -0.21 2.03
N LEU A 45 9.50 -0.21 1.40
CA LEU A 45 9.99 -1.33 0.60
C LEU A 45 10.10 -2.63 1.43
N GLN A 46 10.37 -2.51 2.73
CA GLN A 46 10.39 -3.63 3.68
C GLN A 46 8.99 -4.07 4.14
N GLY A 47 7.92 -3.45 3.62
CA GLY A 47 6.55 -3.70 4.06
C GLY A 47 6.22 -3.11 5.44
N ARG A 48 6.97 -2.10 5.88
CA ARG A 48 6.82 -1.47 7.19
C ARG A 48 6.41 0.00 7.06
N VAL A 49 5.90 0.54 8.16
CA VAL A 49 5.58 1.98 8.30
C VAL A 49 6.53 2.64 9.30
N PHE A 50 7.03 1.88 10.27
CA PHE A 50 8.00 2.33 11.26
C PHE A 50 9.27 1.45 11.20
N PRO A 51 10.45 1.98 11.59
CA PRO A 51 11.65 1.20 11.76
C PRO A 51 11.46 0.03 12.75
N GLN A 52 12.32 -0.99 12.68
CA GLN A 52 12.17 -2.18 13.53
C GLN A 52 12.31 -1.90 15.03
N TRP A 53 13.07 -0.87 15.41
CA TRP A 53 13.26 -0.45 16.80
C TRP A 53 12.09 0.39 17.34
N ASP A 54 11.14 0.77 16.48
CA ASP A 54 10.01 1.59 16.85
C ASP A 54 8.80 0.70 17.19
N GLU A 55 8.29 0.85 18.41
CA GLU A 55 7.21 0.01 18.94
C GLU A 55 5.83 0.39 18.40
N ARG A 56 5.71 1.53 17.70
CA ARG A 56 4.44 1.99 17.14
C ARG A 56 3.88 1.00 16.14
N LYS A 57 2.57 0.80 16.20
CA LYS A 57 1.80 -0.02 15.25
C LYS A 57 0.69 0.82 14.66
N ILE A 58 0.38 0.60 13.39
CA ILE A 58 -0.71 1.29 12.70
C ILE A 58 -2.09 0.98 13.29
N GLY A 59 -2.24 -0.15 14.02
CA GLY A 59 -3.49 -0.50 14.70
C GLY A 59 -4.69 -0.78 13.78
N VAL A 60 -4.47 -1.07 12.50
CA VAL A 60 -5.55 -1.26 11.52
C VAL A 60 -6.02 -2.71 11.49
N ALA A 61 -7.21 -2.97 12.01
CA ALA A 61 -7.88 -4.26 11.88
C ALA A 61 -8.53 -4.44 10.49
N SER A 62 -8.64 -5.68 10.01
CA SER A 62 -9.23 -6.04 8.71
C SER A 62 -10.64 -5.45 8.51
N ARG A 63 -11.46 -5.36 9.57
CA ARG A 63 -12.79 -4.71 9.50
C ARG A 63 -12.72 -3.21 9.18
N LEU A 64 -11.68 -2.51 9.62
CA LEU A 64 -11.46 -1.10 9.24
C LEU A 64 -11.05 -0.98 7.78
N VAL A 65 -10.29 -1.95 7.27
CA VAL A 65 -9.92 -2.00 5.84
C VAL A 65 -11.17 -2.21 4.97
N LEU A 66 -12.09 -3.10 5.35
CA LEU A 66 -13.37 -3.27 4.64
C LEU A 66 -14.17 -1.97 4.58
N LYS A 67 -14.26 -1.23 5.70
CA LYS A 67 -14.91 0.10 5.74
C LYS A 67 -14.19 1.12 4.87
N ALA A 68 -12.86 1.09 4.81
CA ALA A 68 -12.08 1.97 3.95
C ALA A 68 -12.32 1.68 2.46
N ILE A 69 -12.36 0.40 2.06
CA ILE A 69 -12.69 -0.01 0.68
C ILE A 69 -14.11 0.41 0.33
N ASN A 70 -15.09 0.18 1.22
CA ASN A 70 -16.47 0.65 1.02
C ASN A 70 -16.50 2.16 0.79
N LYS A 71 -15.82 2.95 1.63
CA LYS A 71 -15.76 4.41 1.50
C LYS A 71 -15.05 4.87 0.21
N ALA A 72 -14.02 4.14 -0.23
CA ALA A 72 -13.26 4.49 -1.42
C ALA A 72 -13.96 4.11 -2.75
N THR A 73 -14.77 3.05 -2.74
CA THR A 73 -15.37 2.46 -3.95
C THR A 73 -16.87 2.70 -4.07
N GLY A 74 -17.56 2.94 -2.95
CA GLY A 74 -19.02 2.97 -2.85
C GLY A 74 -19.67 1.56 -2.85
N ILE A 75 -18.88 0.49 -2.76
CA ILE A 75 -19.36 -0.89 -2.78
C ILE A 75 -19.70 -1.34 -1.36
N THR A 76 -20.87 -1.98 -1.17
CA THR A 76 -21.33 -2.43 0.15
C THR A 76 -20.36 -3.41 0.81
N THR A 77 -20.24 -3.33 2.13
CA THR A 77 -19.37 -4.23 2.92
C THR A 77 -19.67 -5.70 2.65
N ASP A 78 -20.95 -6.07 2.51
CA ASP A 78 -21.36 -7.45 2.24
C ASP A 78 -20.82 -7.97 0.89
N LYS A 79 -20.78 -7.11 -0.15
CA LYS A 79 -20.17 -7.50 -1.44
C LYS A 79 -18.65 -7.64 -1.28
N ILE A 80 -18.01 -6.73 -0.54
CA ILE A 80 -16.56 -6.80 -0.28
C ILE A 80 -16.21 -8.09 0.48
N GLU A 81 -16.98 -8.45 1.51
CA GLU A 81 -16.78 -9.68 2.28
C GLU A 81 -16.97 -10.95 1.44
N LYS A 82 -17.97 -10.98 0.56
CA LYS A 82 -18.17 -12.10 -0.38
C LYS A 82 -17.00 -12.25 -1.36
N GLU A 83 -16.51 -11.14 -1.93
CA GLU A 83 -15.32 -11.18 -2.78
C GLU A 83 -14.08 -11.60 -2.00
N TRP A 84 -13.94 -11.15 -0.76
CA TRP A 84 -12.82 -11.55 0.09
C TRP A 84 -12.86 -13.03 0.45
N ALA A 85 -14.04 -13.58 0.77
CA ALA A 85 -14.21 -15.02 1.00
C ALA A 85 -13.84 -15.87 -0.24
N LYS A 86 -14.02 -15.31 -1.44
CA LYS A 86 -13.70 -15.98 -2.72
C LYS A 86 -12.22 -15.89 -3.09
N ILE A 87 -11.62 -14.71 -2.93
CA ILE A 87 -10.23 -14.43 -3.37
C ILE A 87 -9.21 -14.82 -2.28
N GLY A 88 -9.59 -14.73 -1.00
CA GLY A 88 -8.73 -15.04 0.14
C GLY A 88 -7.74 -13.92 0.51
N ASP A 89 -7.43 -13.01 -0.41
CA ASP A 89 -6.53 -11.87 -0.20
C ASP A 89 -7.26 -10.52 -0.31
N LEU A 90 -7.19 -9.73 0.77
CA LEU A 90 -7.90 -8.45 0.85
C LEU A 90 -7.24 -7.36 -0.01
N GLY A 91 -5.94 -7.47 -0.31
CA GLY A 91 -5.23 -6.56 -1.21
C GLY A 91 -5.75 -6.68 -2.65
N SER A 92 -5.84 -7.91 -3.15
CA SER A 92 -6.38 -8.27 -4.46
C SER A 92 -7.85 -7.89 -4.59
N VAL A 93 -8.65 -8.07 -3.53
CA VAL A 93 -10.04 -7.58 -3.48
C VAL A 93 -10.08 -6.06 -3.64
N ALA A 94 -9.25 -5.31 -2.92
CA ALA A 94 -9.19 -3.86 -3.05
C ALA A 94 -8.77 -3.42 -4.46
N GLU A 95 -7.79 -4.11 -5.07
CA GLU A 95 -7.33 -3.84 -6.43
C GLU A 95 -8.43 -4.06 -7.48
N ASN A 96 -9.24 -5.10 -7.32
CA ASN A 96 -10.36 -5.37 -8.23
C ASN A 96 -11.49 -4.36 -8.05
N LEU A 97 -11.89 -4.11 -6.80
CA LEU A 97 -13.03 -3.25 -6.50
C LEU A 97 -12.78 -1.76 -6.75
N ILE A 98 -11.52 -1.31 -6.68
CA ILE A 98 -11.19 0.09 -7.01
C ILE A 98 -11.38 0.40 -8.51
N LYS A 99 -11.27 -0.62 -9.37
CA LYS A 99 -11.56 -0.52 -10.82
C LYS A 99 -13.07 -0.41 -11.08
N GLU A 100 -13.90 -1.01 -10.21
CA GLU A 100 -15.37 -0.96 -10.25
C GLU A 100 -15.97 0.23 -9.48
N LYS A 101 -15.17 1.22 -9.08
CA LYS A 101 -15.65 2.32 -8.23
C LYS A 101 -16.88 2.99 -8.84
N LYS A 102 -17.96 3.09 -8.06
CA LYS A 102 -19.22 3.69 -8.53
C LYS A 102 -19.18 5.22 -8.52
N GLN A 103 -18.30 5.79 -7.70
CA GLN A 103 -18.20 7.22 -7.50
C GLN A 103 -16.90 7.76 -8.13
N VAL A 104 -17.06 8.70 -9.07
CA VAL A 104 -15.92 9.40 -9.67
C VAL A 104 -15.56 10.58 -8.77
N ALA A 105 -14.30 10.64 -8.35
CA ALA A 105 -13.80 11.81 -7.62
C ALA A 105 -13.66 12.99 -8.59
N LEU A 106 -14.16 14.17 -8.22
CA LEU A 106 -14.03 15.41 -9.00
C LEU A 106 -12.57 15.78 -9.30
N PHE A 107 -11.65 15.41 -8.41
CA PHE A 107 -10.21 15.63 -8.56
C PHE A 107 -9.46 14.36 -8.22
N SER A 108 -8.47 14.01 -9.05
CA SER A 108 -7.51 12.96 -8.75
C SER A 108 -6.10 13.56 -8.72
N LYS A 109 -5.33 13.18 -7.70
CA LYS A 109 -3.92 13.53 -7.59
C LYS A 109 -3.14 12.23 -7.46
N SER A 110 -2.03 12.11 -8.19
CA SER A 110 -1.13 10.98 -8.05
C SER A 110 -0.65 10.86 -6.60
N LEU A 111 -0.59 9.62 -6.10
CA LEU A 111 -0.04 9.33 -4.78
C LEU A 111 1.48 9.41 -4.86
N THR A 112 2.09 10.02 -3.85
CA THR A 112 3.54 10.05 -3.69
C THR A 112 3.95 9.18 -2.50
N VAL A 113 5.18 8.67 -2.53
CA VAL A 113 5.76 7.88 -1.42
C VAL A 113 5.63 8.65 -0.10
N LYS A 114 6.03 9.93 -0.09
CA LYS A 114 5.90 10.82 1.05
C LYS A 114 4.46 10.88 1.59
N LYS A 115 3.47 11.11 0.71
CA LYS A 115 2.06 11.22 1.13
C LYS A 115 1.53 9.91 1.71
N VAL A 116 1.87 8.77 1.11
CA VAL A 116 1.46 7.45 1.61
C VAL A 116 2.10 7.19 2.97
N PHE A 117 3.41 7.42 3.09
CA PHE A 117 4.16 7.26 4.33
C PHE A 117 3.58 8.11 5.47
N GLU A 118 3.35 9.41 5.21
CA GLU A 118 2.76 10.34 6.19
C GLU A 118 1.36 9.89 6.63
N ASN A 119 0.50 9.50 5.69
CA ASN A 119 -0.85 9.04 6.02
C ASN A 119 -0.83 7.77 6.86
N MET A 120 0.01 6.80 6.50
CA MET A 120 0.15 5.55 7.24
C MET A 120 0.73 5.77 8.64
N SER A 121 1.71 6.66 8.76
CA SER A 121 2.34 7.00 10.04
C SER A 121 1.36 7.68 10.99
N LYS A 122 0.51 8.57 10.47
CA LYS A 122 -0.54 9.25 11.24
C LYS A 122 -1.53 8.28 11.87
N LEU A 123 -1.83 7.14 11.24
CA LEU A 123 -2.76 6.15 11.80
C LEU A 123 -2.34 5.66 13.18
N ALA A 124 -1.03 5.50 13.43
CA ALA A 124 -0.53 5.08 14.74
C ALA A 124 -0.70 6.14 15.84
N THR A 125 -0.89 7.41 15.45
CA THR A 125 -1.12 8.54 16.38
C THR A 125 -2.59 8.90 16.52
N LEU A 126 -3.47 8.29 15.71
CA LEU A 126 -4.92 8.45 15.84
C LEU A 126 -5.42 7.54 16.97
N GLY A 127 -5.18 7.97 18.20
CA GLY A 127 -5.72 7.36 19.42
C GLY A 127 -6.54 8.39 20.20
N GLY A 128 -7.71 7.97 20.65
CA GLY A 128 -8.47 8.60 21.73
C GLY A 128 -8.42 7.71 22.96
#